data_AF-A0A8H6YXV3-F1
#
_entry.id   AF-A0A8H6YXV3-F1
#
_cell.length_a   1.000
_cell.length_b   1.000
_cell.length_c   1.000
_cell.angle_alpha   90.00
_cell.angle_beta   90.00
_cell.angle_gamma   90.00
#
_symmetry.space_group_name_H-M   'P 1'
#
loop_
_entity.id
_entity.type
_entity.pdbx_description
1 polymer ?
#
loop_
_entity_poly.entity_id
_entity_poly.type
_entity_poly.pdbx_seq_one_letter_code
_entity_poly.pdbx_strand_id
1 'polypeptide(L)'
;MSTFSPSTLPVDQLESLRFKANQIIDSIYGLQRTIEAGNTNYMPAWPDILSKYNMLLSQTHNFSTALAAPAAVQLSFAANGVPTLGRPQGNPYEGLALHPSKAMTDAQLDTEAIPLLRNQQTTDVLRMENDTVRRLASHMTTRGSLGVLGAVLPPPALGVAPRKPEYEDVIGECDAIRAAHDQRVDRAVRAVAMLRDKFELRQRVEVEVEEPEELSWDPRVGMPPEAAGATAGDETEGE
;
A
#
# COMPACT_ATOMS: atom_id res chain seq x y z
N MET A 1 -14.34 -41.46 8.04
CA MET A 1 -14.72 -40.86 6.74
C MET A 1 -15.56 -39.64 7.02
N SER A 2 -14.97 -38.45 7.07
CA SER A 2 -15.73 -37.20 7.22
C SER A 2 -16.40 -36.91 5.88
N THR A 3 -17.73 -37.00 5.84
CA THR A 3 -18.53 -36.65 4.67
C THR A 3 -18.43 -35.13 4.46
N PHE A 4 -17.78 -34.73 3.38
CA PHE A 4 -17.75 -33.34 2.91
C PHE A 4 -19.18 -32.88 2.64
N SER A 5 -19.65 -31.86 3.36
CA SER A 5 -20.96 -31.26 3.14
C SER A 5 -20.79 -30.00 2.28
N PRO A 6 -21.12 -30.03 0.98
CA PRO A 6 -20.94 -28.88 0.08
C PRO A 6 -21.83 -27.68 0.44
N SER A 7 -22.84 -27.87 1.29
CA SER A 7 -23.78 -26.85 1.74
C SER A 7 -23.21 -25.82 2.71
N THR A 8 -21.99 -26.01 3.23
CA THR A 8 -21.33 -25.05 4.13
C THR A 8 -20.33 -24.14 3.40
N LEU A 9 -20.15 -24.29 2.09
CA LEU A 9 -19.22 -23.49 1.31
C LEU A 9 -19.87 -22.20 0.82
N PRO A 10 -19.18 -21.05 0.90
CA PRO A 10 -19.67 -19.79 0.37
C PRO A 10 -19.48 -19.76 -1.16
N VAL A 11 -20.23 -20.60 -1.88
CA VAL A 11 -20.07 -20.81 -3.34
C VAL A 11 -20.23 -19.50 -4.11
N ASP A 12 -21.28 -18.73 -3.82
CA ASP A 12 -21.55 -17.45 -4.49
C ASP A 12 -20.39 -16.44 -4.33
N GLN A 13 -19.75 -16.43 -3.16
CA GLN A 13 -18.62 -15.56 -2.87
C GLN A 13 -17.36 -16.03 -3.59
N LEU A 14 -17.13 -17.34 -3.67
CA LEU A 14 -16.02 -17.92 -4.43
C LEU A 14 -16.19 -17.70 -5.94
N GLU A 15 -17.42 -17.80 -6.45
CA GLU A 15 -17.73 -17.50 -7.85
C GLU A 15 -17.53 -16.02 -8.18
N SER A 16 -17.97 -15.11 -7.30
CA SER A 16 -17.70 -13.69 -7.44
C SER A 16 -16.21 -13.38 -7.40
N LEU A 17 -15.47 -14.02 -6.50
CA LEU A 17 -14.02 -13.86 -6.39
C LEU A 17 -13.30 -14.37 -7.65
N ARG A 18 -13.73 -15.52 -8.19
CA ARG A 18 -13.23 -16.06 -9.46
C ARG A 18 -13.48 -15.09 -10.61
N PHE A 19 -14.68 -14.51 -10.70
CA PHE A 19 -14.99 -13.52 -11.73
C PHE A 19 -14.08 -12.28 -11.63
N LYS A 20 -13.90 -11.74 -10.41
CA LYS A 20 -13.01 -10.60 -10.16
C LYS A 20 -11.54 -10.93 -10.47
N ALA A 21 -11.08 -12.14 -10.14
CA ALA A 21 -9.73 -12.59 -10.45
C ALA A 21 -9.51 -12.67 -11.97
N ASN A 22 -10.46 -13.24 -12.72
CA ASN A 22 -10.41 -13.27 -14.18
C ASN A 22 -10.37 -11.86 -14.78
N GLN A 23 -11.16 -10.92 -14.23
CA GLN A 23 -11.17 -9.54 -14.68
C GLN A 23 -9.79 -8.86 -14.53
N ILE A 24 -9.09 -9.12 -13.41
CA ILE A 24 -7.72 -8.63 -13.19
C ILE A 24 -6.77 -9.25 -14.21
N ILE A 25 -6.84 -10.56 -14.43
CA ILE A 25 -6.01 -11.27 -15.42
C ILE A 25 -6.20 -10.65 -16.82
N ASP A 26 -7.44 -10.43 -17.23
CA ASP A 26 -7.75 -9.81 -18.52
C ASP A 26 -7.21 -8.38 -18.62
N SER A 27 -7.27 -7.60 -17.53
CA SER A 27 -6.68 -6.25 -17.47
C SER A 27 -5.16 -6.28 -17.56
N ILE A 28 -4.49 -7.25 -16.93
CA ILE A 28 -3.05 -7.45 -17.03
C ILE A 28 -2.65 -7.76 -18.46
N TYR A 29 -3.34 -8.72 -19.10
CA TYR A 29 -3.09 -9.03 -20.51
C TYR A 29 -3.39 -7.85 -21.43
N GLY A 30 -4.40 -7.04 -21.10
CA GLY A 30 -4.69 -5.80 -21.80
C GLY A 30 -3.51 -4.82 -21.76
N LEU A 31 -2.96 -4.59 -20.57
CA LEU A 31 -1.78 -3.72 -20.38
C LEU A 31 -0.54 -4.30 -21.07
N GLN A 32 -0.29 -5.60 -20.93
CA GLN A 32 0.83 -6.29 -21.57
C GLN A 32 0.77 -6.11 -23.08
N ARG A 33 -0.38 -6.35 -23.72
CA ARG A 33 -0.54 -6.15 -25.16
C ARG A 33 -0.32 -4.70 -25.59
N THR A 34 -0.74 -3.73 -24.78
CA THR A 34 -0.48 -2.31 -25.04
C THR A 34 1.00 -1.99 -25.00
N ILE A 35 1.75 -2.56 -24.04
CA ILE A 35 3.20 -2.36 -23.90
C ILE A 35 3.97 -3.09 -25.01
N GLU A 36 3.59 -4.32 -25.33
CA GLU A 36 4.27 -5.14 -26.34
C GLU A 36 4.00 -4.64 -27.76
N ALA A 37 2.88 -3.95 -28.01
CA ALA A 37 2.51 -3.33 -29.28
C ALA A 37 2.82 -4.19 -30.53
N GLY A 38 2.70 -5.53 -30.43
CA GLY A 38 3.03 -6.43 -31.53
C GLY A 38 4.52 -6.51 -31.90
N ASN A 39 5.43 -6.35 -30.94
CA ASN A 39 6.89 -6.36 -31.12
C ASN A 39 7.43 -5.20 -31.98
N THR A 40 6.65 -4.12 -32.14
CA THR A 40 7.16 -2.85 -32.68
C THR A 40 7.85 -2.07 -31.56
N ASN A 41 9.02 -1.48 -31.85
CA ASN A 41 9.78 -0.62 -30.92
C ASN A 41 9.10 0.75 -30.72
N TYR A 42 7.80 0.76 -30.47
CA TYR A 42 7.02 1.95 -30.20
C TYR A 42 6.44 1.83 -28.79
N MET A 43 6.82 2.77 -27.93
CA MET A 43 6.22 2.88 -26.60
C MET A 43 4.85 3.56 -26.74
N PRO A 44 3.76 2.97 -26.22
CA PRO A 44 2.46 3.63 -26.20
C PRO A 44 2.53 4.95 -25.42
N ALA A 45 1.61 5.88 -25.74
CA ALA A 45 1.56 7.16 -25.07
C ALA A 45 1.31 6.97 -23.56
N TRP A 46 2.03 7.74 -22.74
CA TRP A 46 1.91 7.68 -21.28
C TRP A 46 0.46 7.75 -20.75
N PRO A 47 -0.44 8.60 -21.29
CA PRO A 47 -1.84 8.64 -20.86
C PRO A 47 -2.58 7.31 -21.00
N ASP A 48 -2.26 6.54 -22.05
CA ASP A 48 -2.90 5.24 -22.30
C ASP A 48 -2.44 4.20 -21.28
N ILE A 49 -1.13 4.16 -20.99
CA ILE A 49 -0.56 3.32 -19.93
C ILE A 49 -1.19 3.68 -18.58
N LEU A 50 -1.27 4.97 -18.26
CA LEU A 50 -1.83 5.44 -16.99
C LEU A 50 -3.30 5.07 -16.83
N SER A 51 -4.08 5.18 -17.92
CA SER A 51 -5.49 4.76 -17.93
C SER A 51 -5.65 3.27 -17.63
N LYS A 52 -4.85 2.40 -18.28
CA LYS A 52 -4.84 0.95 -18.02
C LYS A 52 -4.36 0.61 -16.60
N TYR A 53 -3.37 1.34 -16.10
CA TYR A 53 -2.89 1.18 -14.73
C TYR A 53 -3.96 1.55 -13.69
N ASN A 54 -4.67 2.66 -13.88
CA ASN A 54 -5.78 3.06 -13.00
C ASN A 54 -6.93 2.04 -13.01
N MET A 55 -7.21 1.43 -14.17
CA MET A 55 -8.17 0.33 -14.27
C MET A 55 -7.71 -0.89 -13.46
N LEU A 56 -6.45 -1.29 -13.60
CA LEU A 56 -5.86 -2.39 -12.83
C LEU A 56 -5.88 -2.10 -11.31
N LEU A 57 -5.58 -0.87 -10.91
CA LEU A 57 -5.62 -0.43 -9.52
C LEU A 57 -7.03 -0.55 -8.95
N SER A 58 -8.04 -0.07 -9.67
CA SER A 58 -9.45 -0.17 -9.26
C SER A 58 -9.90 -1.63 -9.13
N GLN A 59 -9.52 -2.49 -10.07
CA GLN A 59 -9.86 -3.91 -10.01
C GLN A 59 -9.17 -4.62 -8.84
N THR A 60 -7.89 -4.34 -8.61
CA THR A 60 -7.13 -4.87 -7.46
C THR A 60 -7.75 -4.42 -6.15
N HIS A 61 -8.13 -3.15 -6.04
CA HIS A 61 -8.82 -2.62 -4.85
C HIS A 61 -10.16 -3.33 -4.61
N ASN A 62 -10.95 -3.54 -5.66
CA ASN A 62 -12.23 -4.25 -5.58
C ASN A 62 -12.08 -5.73 -5.21
N PHE A 63 -10.98 -6.36 -5.61
CA PHE A 63 -10.64 -7.73 -5.23
C PHE A 63 -10.17 -7.81 -3.78
N SER A 64 -9.28 -6.91 -3.36
CA SER A 64 -8.84 -6.79 -1.96
C SER A 64 -10.00 -6.53 -1.01
N THR A 65 -10.92 -5.63 -1.38
CA THR A 65 -12.13 -5.36 -0.60
C THR A 65 -13.01 -6.60 -0.49
N ALA A 66 -13.15 -7.39 -1.57
CA ALA A 66 -13.92 -8.63 -1.53
C ALA A 66 -13.28 -9.71 -0.64
N LEU A 67 -11.94 -9.79 -0.61
CA LEU A 67 -11.19 -10.70 0.26
C LEU A 67 -11.25 -10.32 1.74
N ALA A 68 -11.26 -9.03 2.05
CA ALA A 68 -11.31 -8.51 3.41
C ALA A 68 -12.74 -8.35 3.94
N ALA A 69 -13.75 -8.44 3.08
CA ALA A 69 -15.14 -8.28 3.47
C ALA A 69 -15.57 -9.41 4.43
N PRO A 70 -16.04 -9.09 5.64
CA PRO A 70 -16.61 -10.10 6.52
C PRO A 70 -17.87 -10.68 5.87
N ALA A 71 -18.11 -11.99 6.05
CA ALA A 71 -19.35 -12.60 5.60
C ALA A 71 -20.53 -11.89 6.28
N ALA A 72 -21.59 -11.62 5.51
CA ALA A 72 -22.76 -10.92 6.01
C ALA A 72 -23.30 -11.60 7.28
N VAL A 73 -23.64 -10.77 8.28
CA VAL A 73 -24.29 -11.24 9.51
C VAL A 73 -25.63 -11.87 9.12
N GLN A 74 -25.75 -13.19 9.24
CA GLN A 74 -27.04 -13.84 9.10
C GLN A 74 -27.90 -13.44 10.31
N LEU A 75 -29.01 -12.75 10.05
CA LEU A 75 -30.07 -12.58 11.04
C LEU A 75 -30.62 -13.97 11.37
N SER A 76 -30.27 -14.47 12.54
CA SER A 76 -30.80 -15.72 13.07
C SER A 76 -31.98 -15.37 13.96
N PHE A 77 -33.17 -15.84 13.60
CA PHE A 77 -34.33 -15.73 14.48
C PHE A 77 -34.29 -16.88 15.46
N ALA A 78 -34.12 -16.59 16.76
CA ALA A 78 -34.31 -17.59 17.79
C ALA A 78 -35.76 -18.09 17.76
N ALA A 79 -36.01 -19.32 18.22
CA ALA A 79 -37.34 -19.94 18.24
C ALA A 79 -38.43 -19.12 18.96
N ASN A 80 -38.06 -18.07 19.71
CA ASN A 80 -38.95 -17.14 20.40
C ASN A 80 -39.15 -15.79 19.69
N GLY A 81 -38.79 -15.65 18.41
CA GLY A 81 -39.07 -14.44 17.61
C GLY A 81 -38.26 -13.20 18.00
N VAL A 82 -37.31 -13.32 18.93
CA VAL A 82 -36.37 -12.24 19.27
C VAL A 82 -35.23 -12.26 18.26
N PRO A 83 -34.99 -11.17 17.50
CA PRO A 83 -33.84 -11.09 16.62
C PRO A 83 -32.57 -11.06 17.49
N THR A 84 -31.84 -12.17 17.52
CA THR A 84 -30.50 -12.19 18.11
C THR A 84 -29.52 -11.78 17.03
N LEU A 85 -28.74 -10.73 17.27
CA LEU A 85 -27.59 -10.38 16.43
C LEU A 85 -26.63 -11.58 16.48
N GLY A 86 -26.58 -12.35 15.39
CA GLY A 86 -25.60 -13.40 15.21
C GLY A 86 -24.20 -12.80 15.31
N ARG A 87 -23.27 -13.52 15.94
CA ARG A 87 -21.85 -13.15 16.00
C ARG A 87 -21.38 -12.79 14.58
N PRO A 88 -20.63 -11.70 14.35
CA PRO A 88 -20.05 -11.44 13.05
C PRO A 88 -19.29 -12.69 12.63
N GLN A 89 -19.72 -13.31 11.53
CA GLN A 89 -18.96 -14.40 10.96
C GLN A 89 -17.63 -13.79 10.52
N GLY A 90 -16.52 -14.38 10.98
CA GLY A 90 -15.19 -13.98 10.54
C GLY A 90 -15.05 -14.07 9.03
N ASN A 91 -13.88 -13.75 8.50
CA ASN A 91 -13.65 -13.89 7.07
C ASN A 91 -13.99 -15.34 6.64
N PRO A 92 -14.95 -15.54 5.72
CA PRO A 92 -15.40 -16.88 5.32
C PRO A 92 -14.28 -17.69 4.67
N TYR A 93 -13.21 -17.04 4.23
CA TYR A 93 -12.05 -17.66 3.60
C TYR A 93 -11.02 -18.19 4.60
N GLU A 94 -10.98 -17.69 5.84
CA GLU A 94 -9.96 -18.09 6.85
C GLU A 94 -10.09 -19.55 7.31
N GLY A 95 -11.32 -20.10 7.27
CA GLY A 95 -11.59 -21.49 7.65
C GLY A 95 -11.53 -22.50 6.49
N LEU A 96 -11.25 -22.06 5.26
CA LEU A 96 -11.27 -22.93 4.08
C LEU A 96 -9.92 -23.62 3.90
N ALA A 97 -9.93 -24.96 3.92
CA ALA A 97 -8.78 -25.78 3.60
C ALA A 97 -8.94 -26.42 2.21
N LEU A 98 -8.00 -26.16 1.32
CA LEU A 98 -7.95 -26.77 -0.01
C LEU A 98 -7.17 -28.09 0.08
N HIS A 99 -7.79 -29.18 -0.37
CA HIS A 99 -7.13 -30.47 -0.51
C HIS A 99 -7.55 -31.13 -1.84
N PRO A 100 -6.66 -31.91 -2.48
CA PRO A 100 -7.03 -32.66 -3.66
C PRO A 100 -8.13 -33.68 -3.35
N SER A 101 -9.22 -33.66 -4.13
CA SER A 101 -10.37 -34.53 -3.91
C SER A 101 -10.19 -35.95 -4.47
N LYS A 102 -9.21 -36.15 -5.35
CA LYS A 102 -8.85 -37.44 -5.93
C LYS A 102 -7.53 -37.90 -5.34
N ALA A 103 -7.47 -39.17 -4.94
CA ALA A 103 -6.21 -39.81 -4.58
C ALA A 103 -5.26 -39.75 -5.78
N MET A 104 -4.09 -39.17 -5.56
CA MET A 104 -3.02 -38.99 -6.54
C MET A 104 -1.75 -39.57 -5.93
N THR A 105 -0.84 -40.05 -6.78
CA THR A 105 0.46 -40.57 -6.34
C THR A 105 1.36 -39.43 -5.84
N ASP A 106 2.30 -39.69 -4.95
CA ASP A 106 3.20 -38.66 -4.39
C ASP A 106 3.94 -37.87 -5.50
N ALA A 107 4.38 -38.55 -6.56
CA ALA A 107 5.04 -37.89 -7.71
C ALA A 107 4.10 -36.94 -8.49
N GLN A 108 2.81 -37.29 -8.61
CA GLN A 108 1.81 -36.44 -9.27
C GLN A 108 1.41 -35.26 -8.38
N LEU A 109 1.30 -35.51 -7.06
CA LEU A 109 1.05 -34.47 -6.08
C LEU A 109 2.17 -33.40 -6.15
N ASP A 110 3.43 -33.83 -6.12
CA ASP A 110 4.60 -32.95 -6.13
C ASP A 110 4.74 -32.12 -7.41
N THR A 111 4.41 -32.72 -8.56
CA THR A 111 4.61 -32.09 -9.86
C THR A 111 3.44 -31.19 -10.27
N GLU A 112 2.19 -31.60 -9.99
CA GLU A 112 1.00 -30.93 -10.53
C GLU A 112 0.26 -30.10 -9.49
N ALA A 113 0.10 -30.61 -8.26
CA ALA A 113 -0.73 -29.97 -7.24
C ALA A 113 0.05 -29.03 -6.33
N ILE A 114 1.23 -29.45 -5.85
CA ILE A 114 2.04 -28.67 -4.92
C ILE A 114 2.40 -27.28 -5.46
N PRO A 115 2.82 -27.11 -6.74
CA PRO A 115 3.13 -25.78 -7.26
C PRO A 115 1.94 -24.82 -7.24
N LEU A 116 0.72 -25.33 -7.45
CA LEU A 116 -0.51 -24.55 -7.46
C LEU A 116 -1.04 -24.24 -6.06
N LEU A 117 -0.85 -25.17 -5.12
CA LEU A 117 -1.23 -25.01 -3.71
C LEU A 117 -0.17 -24.26 -2.89
N ARG A 118 0.92 -23.85 -3.52
CA ARG A 118 2.03 -23.18 -2.85
C ARG A 118 1.65 -21.75 -2.48
N ASN A 119 1.49 -21.50 -1.19
CA ASN A 119 1.33 -20.16 -0.64
C ASN A 119 2.68 -19.43 -0.43
N GLN A 120 3.71 -19.75 -1.22
CA GLN A 120 5.01 -19.10 -1.05
C GLN A 120 4.96 -17.71 -1.70
N GLN A 121 5.22 -16.70 -0.88
CA GLN A 121 5.42 -15.34 -1.32
C GLN A 121 6.61 -15.25 -2.30
N THR A 122 6.53 -14.35 -3.27
CA THR A 122 7.66 -14.04 -4.15
C THR A 122 8.84 -13.51 -3.32
N THR A 123 10.07 -13.86 -3.72
CA THR A 123 11.30 -13.45 -3.01
C THR A 123 11.44 -11.94 -2.84
N ASP A 124 10.93 -11.16 -3.79
CA ASP A 124 10.95 -9.70 -3.72
C ASP A 124 10.00 -9.16 -2.64
N VAL A 125 8.83 -9.80 -2.48
CA VAL A 125 7.88 -9.47 -1.40
C VAL A 125 8.51 -9.80 -0.05
N LEU A 126 9.12 -10.98 0.09
CA LEU A 126 9.84 -11.38 1.30
C LEU A 126 10.96 -10.39 1.68
N ARG A 127 11.75 -9.94 0.69
CA ARG A 127 12.80 -8.94 0.92
C ARG A 127 12.20 -7.62 1.40
N MET A 128 11.13 -7.15 0.75
CA MET A 128 10.46 -5.90 1.12
C MET A 128 9.81 -5.98 2.51
N GLU A 129 9.18 -7.09 2.86
CA GLU A 129 8.65 -7.36 4.20
C GLU A 129 9.76 -7.34 5.25
N ASN A 130 10.90 -7.97 4.97
CA ASN A 130 12.05 -7.92 5.89
C ASN A 130 12.56 -6.50 6.11
N ASP A 131 12.75 -5.73 5.02
CA ASP A 131 13.22 -4.36 5.09
C ASP A 131 12.25 -3.44 5.84
N THR A 132 10.94 -3.60 5.62
CA THR A 132 9.92 -2.82 6.32
C THR A 132 9.85 -3.17 7.80
N VAL A 133 9.85 -4.45 8.17
CA VAL A 133 9.90 -4.90 9.58
C VAL A 133 11.18 -4.40 10.26
N ARG A 134 12.32 -4.42 9.58
CA ARG A 134 13.60 -3.94 10.12
C ARG A 134 13.59 -2.44 10.37
N ARG A 135 13.04 -1.65 9.44
CA ARG A 135 12.85 -0.20 9.61
C ARG A 135 11.89 0.09 10.76
N LEU A 136 10.76 -0.61 10.84
CA LEU A 136 9.81 -0.46 11.94
C LEU A 136 10.47 -0.77 13.28
N ALA A 137 11.16 -1.91 13.38
CA ALA A 137 11.90 -2.31 14.57
C ALA A 137 12.96 -1.29 14.99
N SER A 138 13.59 -0.57 14.05
CA SER A 138 14.57 0.47 14.39
C SER A 138 13.95 1.69 15.09
N HIS A 139 12.65 1.93 14.89
CA HIS A 139 11.91 3.04 15.49
C HIS A 139 11.10 2.63 16.73
N MET A 140 10.93 1.32 16.95
CA MET A 140 10.25 0.78 18.13
C MET A 140 11.17 0.79 19.36
N THR A 141 10.60 1.10 20.51
CA THR A 141 11.28 1.06 21.81
C THR A 141 11.66 -0.37 22.18
N THR A 142 10.77 -1.32 21.89
CA THR A 142 11.00 -2.77 22.09
C THR A 142 11.97 -3.38 21.07
N ARG A 143 12.33 -2.65 20.00
CA ARG A 143 13.02 -3.16 18.81
C ARG A 143 12.29 -4.32 18.12
N GLY A 144 10.97 -4.43 18.31
CA GLY A 144 10.14 -5.49 17.75
C GLY A 144 10.61 -6.89 18.16
N SER A 145 10.41 -7.87 17.28
CA SER A 145 10.80 -9.27 17.52
C SER A 145 12.32 -9.46 17.70
N LEU A 146 13.16 -8.54 17.21
CA LEU A 146 14.61 -8.58 17.41
C LEU A 146 15.02 -8.32 18.87
N GLY A 147 14.28 -7.45 19.58
CA GLY A 147 14.51 -7.21 21.00
C GLY A 147 14.11 -8.40 21.88
N VAL A 148 13.02 -9.08 21.52
CA VAL A 148 12.53 -10.29 22.21
C VAL A 148 13.48 -11.49 21.99
N LEU A 149 14.06 -11.61 20.80
CA LEU A 149 15.04 -12.66 20.47
C LEU A 149 16.46 -12.39 20.99
N GLY A 150 16.69 -11.26 21.67
CA GLY A 150 17.93 -10.99 22.41
C GLY A 150 19.03 -10.30 21.59
N ALA A 151 18.69 -9.58 20.52
CA ALA A 151 19.68 -8.80 19.77
C ALA A 151 20.13 -7.57 20.59
N VAL A 152 21.27 -7.74 21.28
CA VAL A 152 22.18 -6.73 21.87
C VAL A 152 21.48 -5.47 22.40
N LEU A 153 21.07 -5.54 23.67
CA LEU A 153 20.86 -4.33 24.46
C LEU A 153 22.19 -3.56 24.52
N PRO A 154 22.23 -2.25 24.21
CA PRO A 154 23.41 -1.45 24.51
C PRO A 154 23.71 -1.54 26.03
N PRO A 155 25.00 -1.52 26.44
CA PRO A 155 25.35 -1.68 27.84
C PRO A 155 24.67 -0.59 28.69
N PRO A 156 24.12 -0.93 29.86
CA PRO A 156 23.36 0.00 30.67
C PRO A 156 24.26 1.13 31.18
N ALA A 157 23.95 2.36 30.78
CA ALA A 157 24.36 3.53 31.55
C ALA A 157 23.46 3.59 32.79
N LEU A 158 24.04 3.37 33.98
CA LEU A 158 23.39 3.44 35.30
C LEU A 158 22.38 2.33 35.64
N GLY A 159 22.90 1.16 36.02
CA GLY A 159 22.44 0.40 37.19
C GLY A 159 21.05 -0.25 37.21
N VAL A 160 20.17 0.00 36.24
CA VAL A 160 18.86 -0.66 36.14
C VAL A 160 18.90 -1.58 34.92
N ALA A 161 18.88 -2.90 35.15
CA ALA A 161 18.80 -3.86 34.07
C ALA A 161 17.48 -3.65 33.32
N PRO A 162 17.51 -3.28 32.02
CA PRO A 162 16.28 -3.15 31.25
C PRO A 162 15.60 -4.52 31.19
N ARG A 163 14.31 -4.56 31.55
CA ARG A 163 13.50 -5.78 31.39
C ARG A 163 13.55 -6.18 29.92
N LYS A 164 13.76 -7.47 29.68
CA LYS A 164 13.70 -8.03 28.33
C LYS A 164 12.27 -7.81 27.80
N PRO A 165 12.08 -7.16 26.65
CA PRO A 165 10.75 -6.99 26.06
C PRO A 165 10.12 -8.35 25.82
N GLU A 166 8.85 -8.51 26.22
CA GLU A 166 8.07 -9.70 25.91
C GLU A 166 7.30 -9.52 24.59
N TYR A 167 6.77 -10.61 24.02
CA TYR A 167 5.97 -10.54 22.80
C TYR A 167 4.71 -9.68 22.98
N GLU A 168 4.09 -9.73 24.16
CA GLU A 168 2.93 -8.90 24.51
C GLU A 168 3.27 -7.40 24.47
N ASP A 169 4.47 -7.01 24.95
CA ASP A 169 4.93 -5.62 24.91
C ASP A 169 5.09 -5.11 23.46
N VAL A 170 5.61 -5.97 22.57
CA VAL A 170 5.77 -5.66 21.15
C VAL A 170 4.41 -5.48 20.47
N ILE A 171 3.45 -6.36 20.74
CA ILE A 171 2.09 -6.29 20.17
C ILE A 171 1.40 -5.01 20.69
N GLY A 172 1.47 -4.74 21.98
CA GLY A 172 0.91 -3.52 22.57
C GLY A 172 1.52 -2.24 22.00
N GLU A 173 2.84 -2.21 21.77
CA GLU A 173 3.51 -1.08 21.11
C GLU A 173 3.05 -0.93 19.65
N CYS A 174 2.92 -2.03 18.89
CA CYS A 174 2.38 -2.00 17.53
C CYS A 174 0.94 -1.43 17.48
N ASP A 175 0.08 -1.85 18.39
CA ASP A 175 -1.31 -1.35 18.48
C ASP A 175 -1.36 0.14 18.84
N ALA A 176 -0.50 0.58 19.76
CA ALA A 176 -0.38 2.00 20.11
C ALA A 176 0.12 2.85 18.93
N ILE A 177 1.14 2.38 18.19
CA ILE A 177 1.64 3.03 16.97
C ILE A 177 0.53 3.13 15.93
N ARG A 178 -0.21 2.03 15.70
CA ARG A 178 -1.34 1.99 14.77
C ARG A 178 -2.41 3.01 15.15
N ALA A 179 -2.88 3.00 16.41
CA ALA A 179 -3.91 3.92 16.87
C ALA A 179 -3.47 5.40 16.75
N ALA A 180 -2.23 5.71 17.10
CA ALA A 180 -1.68 7.06 16.98
C ALA A 180 -1.55 7.50 15.51
N HIS A 181 -1.17 6.59 14.61
CA HIS A 181 -1.13 6.83 13.18
C HIS A 181 -2.53 7.09 12.61
N ASP A 182 -3.48 6.20 12.88
CA ASP A 182 -4.85 6.29 12.39
C ASP A 182 -5.51 7.60 12.85
N GLN A 183 -5.28 8.03 14.10
CA GLN A 183 -5.75 9.32 14.58
C GLN A 183 -5.13 10.52 13.85
N ARG A 184 -3.86 10.43 13.41
CA ARG A 184 -3.23 11.48 12.59
C ARG A 184 -3.83 11.52 11.19
N VAL A 185 -4.04 10.36 10.58
CA VAL A 185 -4.69 10.25 9.26
C VAL A 185 -6.10 10.80 9.32
N ASP A 186 -6.90 10.43 10.31
CA ASP A 186 -8.27 10.94 10.49
C ASP A 186 -8.31 12.47 10.60
N ARG A 187 -7.39 13.05 11.37
CA ARG A 187 -7.29 14.51 11.48
C ARG A 187 -6.91 15.15 10.14
N ALA A 188 -5.96 14.56 9.41
CA ALA A 188 -5.56 15.05 8.10
C ALA A 188 -6.70 14.98 7.08
N VAL A 189 -7.42 13.86 7.02
CA VAL A 189 -8.58 13.67 6.12
C VAL A 189 -9.67 14.71 6.41
N ARG A 190 -9.99 14.95 7.70
CA ARG A 190 -10.95 15.98 8.09
C ARG A 190 -10.47 17.39 7.70
N ALA A 191 -9.20 17.70 7.90
CA ALA A 191 -8.64 18.99 7.50
C ALA A 191 -8.71 19.20 5.98
N VAL A 192 -8.37 18.19 5.18
CA VAL A 192 -8.48 18.23 3.71
C VAL A 192 -9.94 18.38 3.28
N ALA A 193 -10.88 17.69 3.93
CA ALA A 193 -12.30 17.86 3.65
C ALA A 193 -12.77 19.30 3.94
N MET A 194 -12.37 19.88 5.08
CA MET A 194 -12.67 21.29 5.40
C MET A 194 -12.07 22.26 4.38
N LEU A 195 -10.85 22.01 3.88
CA LEU A 195 -10.24 22.85 2.85
C LEU A 195 -10.98 22.74 1.52
N ARG A 196 -11.35 21.51 1.11
CA ARG A 196 -12.16 21.28 -0.09
C ARG A 196 -13.50 22.02 -0.02
N ASP A 197 -14.14 22.04 1.14
CA ASP A 197 -15.45 22.70 1.30
C ASP A 197 -15.32 24.23 1.40
N LYS A 198 -14.17 24.74 1.86
CA LYS A 198 -13.89 26.18 1.94
C LYS A 198 -13.45 26.81 0.62
N PHE A 199 -12.77 26.05 -0.24
CA PHE A 199 -12.26 26.53 -1.52
C PHE A 199 -13.01 25.84 -2.66
N GLU A 200 -13.81 26.59 -3.42
CA GLU A 200 -14.43 26.07 -4.64
C GLU A 200 -13.38 25.92 -5.76
N LEU A 201 -12.62 24.81 -5.73
CA LEU A 201 -11.52 24.53 -6.67
C LEU A 201 -11.93 24.44 -8.15
N ARG A 202 -13.24 24.46 -8.45
CA ARG A 202 -13.79 24.49 -9.81
C ARG A 202 -14.05 25.90 -10.33
N GLN A 203 -14.27 26.85 -9.42
CA GLN A 203 -14.30 28.26 -9.74
C GLN A 203 -12.83 28.68 -9.75
N ARG A 204 -12.24 28.70 -10.95
CA ARG A 204 -10.85 29.12 -11.15
C ARG A 204 -10.62 30.36 -10.30
N VAL A 205 -9.69 30.24 -9.35
CA VAL A 205 -9.00 31.30 -8.62
C VAL A 205 -9.19 32.64 -9.34
N GLU A 206 -10.31 33.32 -9.03
CA GLU A 206 -10.39 34.76 -9.24
C GLU A 206 -9.58 35.26 -8.07
N VAL A 207 -8.34 35.61 -8.41
CA VAL A 207 -7.26 36.05 -7.55
C VAL A 207 -7.80 37.01 -6.48
N GLU A 208 -8.13 36.49 -5.29
CA GLU A 208 -8.58 37.29 -4.14
C GLU A 208 -7.38 37.97 -3.43
N VAL A 209 -6.16 37.68 -3.88
CA VAL A 209 -4.94 38.39 -3.53
C VAL A 209 -4.34 38.93 -4.81
N GLU A 210 -4.75 40.15 -5.18
CA GLU A 210 -3.98 40.98 -6.11
C GLU A 210 -2.54 41.04 -5.56
N GLU A 211 -1.61 40.33 -6.22
CA GLU A 211 -0.21 40.34 -5.86
C GLU A 211 0.28 41.80 -5.96
N PRO A 212 0.87 42.38 -4.89
CA PRO A 212 1.56 43.65 -5.02
C PRO A 212 2.66 43.48 -6.07
N GLU A 213 2.62 44.33 -7.10
CA GLU A 213 3.50 44.35 -8.25
C GLU A 213 5.00 44.27 -7.88
N GLU A 214 5.72 43.42 -8.63
CA GLU A 214 7.16 43.46 -8.95
C GLU A 214 8.20 43.15 -7.85
N LEU A 215 8.61 41.89 -7.77
CA LEU A 215 10.03 41.56 -7.58
C LEU A 215 10.56 40.93 -8.89
N SER A 216 10.90 41.78 -9.86
CA SER A 216 11.69 41.37 -11.02
C SER A 216 13.01 40.81 -10.51
N TRP A 217 13.11 39.49 -10.40
CA TRP A 217 14.38 38.84 -10.15
C TRP A 217 15.21 38.95 -11.43
N ASP A 218 15.96 40.04 -11.57
CA ASP A 218 16.93 40.26 -12.64
C ASP A 218 18.18 39.42 -12.34
N PRO A 219 18.50 38.38 -13.15
CA PRO A 219 19.68 37.56 -12.95
C PRO A 219 21.03 38.31 -13.11
N ARG A 220 21.02 39.60 -13.45
CA ARG A 220 22.23 40.42 -13.67
C ARG A 220 22.64 41.28 -12.48
N VAL A 221 21.86 41.33 -11.40
CA VAL A 221 22.15 42.17 -10.22
C VAL A 221 23.15 41.49 -9.24
N GLY A 222 23.65 40.31 -9.60
CA GLY A 222 24.64 39.56 -8.80
C GLY A 222 26.11 39.69 -9.22
N MET A 223 26.47 40.59 -10.15
CA MET A 223 27.88 40.76 -10.54
C MET A 223 28.52 41.93 -9.78
N PRO A 224 29.55 41.70 -8.94
CA PRO A 224 30.33 42.79 -8.38
C PRO A 224 31.02 43.58 -9.51
N PRO A 225 31.09 44.92 -9.41
CA PRO A 225 31.68 45.76 -10.45
C PRO A 225 33.21 45.72 -10.34
N GLU A 226 33.85 44.66 -10.81
CA GLU A 226 35.33 44.63 -10.89
C GLU A 226 35.90 43.78 -12.03
N ALA A 227 35.21 43.68 -13.17
CA ALA A 227 35.78 43.00 -14.35
C ALA A 227 35.24 43.45 -15.72
N ALA A 228 34.68 44.65 -15.83
CA ALA A 228 34.19 45.18 -17.11
C ALA A 228 34.54 46.66 -17.26
N GLY A 229 35.83 46.96 -17.30
CA GLY A 229 36.33 48.33 -17.42
C GLY A 229 37.84 48.41 -17.61
N ALA A 230 38.40 47.63 -18.53
CA ALA A 230 39.79 47.81 -18.95
C ALA A 230 40.02 47.32 -20.39
N THR A 231 39.28 47.85 -21.36
CA THR A 231 39.75 47.99 -22.74
C THR A 231 38.89 49.02 -23.47
N ALA A 232 39.56 49.95 -24.15
CA ALA A 232 39.06 51.08 -24.95
C ALA A 232 38.70 52.32 -24.12
N GLY A 233 39.41 53.44 -24.20
CA GLY A 233 40.48 53.87 -25.09
C GLY A 233 40.48 55.40 -25.11
N ASP A 234 41.65 56.02 -25.05
CA ASP A 234 41.93 57.43 -25.40
C ASP A 234 43.41 57.70 -25.10
N GLU A 235 44.24 58.45 -25.82
CA GLU A 235 44.27 58.98 -27.18
C GLU A 235 45.72 59.53 -27.33
N THR A 236 46.32 59.36 -28.51
CA THR A 236 47.31 60.23 -29.19
C THR A 236 48.48 60.94 -28.47
N GLU A 237 49.69 60.78 -29.04
CA GLU A 237 50.69 61.80 -29.47
C GLU A 237 52.15 61.52 -29.05
N GLY A 238 53.08 61.66 -30.01
CA GLY A 238 54.43 62.21 -29.75
C GLY A 238 55.64 61.33 -30.06
N GLU A 239 56.27 61.61 -31.23
CA GLU A 239 57.66 61.34 -31.68
C GLU A 239 58.19 59.90 -31.86
#